data_AF-A0A372LX34-F1
#
_entry.id   AF-A0A372LX34-F1
#
_cell.length_a   1.000
_cell.length_b   1.000
_cell.length_c   1.000
_cell.angle_alpha   90.00
_cell.angle_beta   90.00
_cell.angle_gamma   90.00
#
_symmetry.space_group_name_H-M   'P 1'
#
loop_
_entity.id
_entity.type
_entity.pdbx_description
1 polymer ?
#
loop_
_entity_poly.entity_id
_entity_poly.type
_entity_poly.pdbx_seq_one_letter_code
_entity_poly.pdbx_strand_id
1 'polypeptide(L)' 'MGRFVVDIEEELIDEAAAIFDTKTKAATLRAALDDAVKRRRRWEFAEKIKSGEIDLLHDRDQDGEAAGSQDVA' A
#
# COMPACT_ATOMS: atom_id res chain seq x y z
N MET A 1 19.17 -4.35 10.79
CA MET A 1 19.27 -4.78 9.37
C MET A 1 19.96 -6.12 9.31
N GLY A 2 19.43 -7.06 8.53
CA GLY A 2 20.15 -8.28 8.17
C GLY A 2 21.00 -8.05 6.92
N ARG A 3 22.20 -8.63 6.87
CA ARG A 3 23.02 -8.70 5.66
C ARG A 3 22.88 -10.10 5.09
N PHE A 4 22.58 -10.19 3.80
CA PHE A 4 22.44 -11.47 3.12
C PHE A 4 23.18 -11.36 1.77
N VAL A 5 23.61 -12.51 1.23
CA VAL A 5 24.28 -12.63 -0.07
C VAL A 5 23.42 -13.53 -0.96
N VAL A 6 23.09 -13.09 -2.17
CA VAL A 6 22.45 -13.90 -3.22
C VAL A 6 23.18 -13.67 -4.53
N ASP A 7 23.11 -14.71 -5.36
CA ASP A 7 23.45 -14.64 -6.77
C ASP A 7 22.17 -14.33 -7.56
N ILE A 8 22.23 -13.28 -8.38
CA ILE A 8 21.16 -12.81 -9.26
C ILE A 8 21.82 -12.45 -10.59
N GLU A 9 21.12 -12.72 -11.69
CA GLU A 9 21.54 -12.31 -13.02
C GLU A 9 21.70 -10.78 -13.12
N GLU A 10 22.83 -10.34 -13.66
CA GLU A 10 23.17 -8.91 -13.71
C GLU A 10 22.22 -8.12 -14.61
N GLU A 11 21.78 -8.72 -15.73
CA GLU A 11 20.81 -8.12 -16.65
C GLU A 11 19.49 -7.77 -15.96
N LEU A 12 19.00 -8.63 -15.07
CA LEU A 12 17.78 -8.38 -14.31
C LEU A 12 17.94 -7.25 -13.29
N ILE A 13 19.14 -7.12 -12.69
CA ILE A 13 19.44 -5.99 -11.81
C ILE A 13 19.51 -4.69 -12.60
N ASP A 14 20.09 -4.70 -13.78
CA ASP A 14 20.22 -3.51 -14.62
C ASP A 14 18.87 -3.02 -15.14
N GLU A 15 18.00 -3.94 -15.58
CA GLU A 15 16.62 -3.62 -15.96
C GLU A 15 15.85 -3.01 -14.78
N ALA A 16 15.92 -3.66 -13.61
CA ALA A 16 15.29 -3.12 -12.41
C ALA A 16 15.89 -1.76 -12.01
N ALA A 17 17.20 -1.57 -12.17
CA ALA A 17 17.86 -0.32 -11.84
C ALA A 17 17.39 0.83 -12.74
N ALA A 18 17.16 0.55 -14.03
CA ALA A 18 16.57 1.49 -14.96
C ALA A 18 15.10 1.81 -14.64
N ILE A 19 14.30 0.81 -14.27
CA ILE A 19 12.89 1.00 -13.88
C ILE A 19 12.76 1.85 -12.61
N PHE A 20 13.59 1.57 -11.61
CA PHE A 20 13.52 2.23 -10.30
C PHE A 20 14.44 3.47 -10.19
N ASP A 21 15.16 3.83 -11.26
CA ASP A 21 16.16 4.91 -11.30
C ASP A 21 17.15 4.87 -10.12
N THR A 22 17.76 3.69 -9.92
CA THR A 22 18.65 3.46 -8.76
C THR A 22 20.11 3.32 -9.18
N LYS A 23 21.02 3.83 -8.34
CA LYS A 23 22.47 3.85 -8.60
C LYS A 23 23.25 2.67 -8.01
N THR A 24 22.63 1.90 -7.12
CA THR A 24 23.31 0.79 -6.42
C THR A 24 22.45 -0.45 -6.42
N LYS A 25 23.05 -1.61 -6.63
CA LYS A 25 22.35 -2.91 -6.63
C LYS A 25 21.52 -3.14 -5.35
N ALA A 26 22.04 -2.70 -4.21
CA ALA A 26 21.33 -2.78 -2.94
C ALA A 26 20.10 -1.86 -2.87
N ALA A 27 20.15 -0.67 -3.48
CA ALA A 27 18.98 0.20 -3.59
C ALA A 27 17.95 -0.37 -4.55
N THR A 28 18.38 -0.91 -5.69
CA THR A 28 17.52 -1.59 -6.66
C THR A 28 16.75 -2.73 -6.02
N LEU A 29 17.44 -3.62 -5.29
CA LEU A 29 16.80 -4.74 -4.63
C LEU A 29 15.81 -4.30 -3.55
N ARG A 30 16.15 -3.28 -2.76
CA ARG A 30 15.22 -2.73 -1.77
C ARG A 30 13.97 -2.13 -2.40
N ALA A 31 14.14 -1.37 -3.48
CA ALA A 31 13.03 -0.77 -4.22
C ALA A 31 12.12 -1.86 -4.83
N ALA A 32 12.71 -2.88 -5.45
CA ALA A 32 11.97 -4.00 -6.02
C ALA A 32 11.18 -4.79 -4.96
N LEU A 33 11.79 -5.08 -3.81
CA LEU A 33 11.10 -5.77 -2.70
C LEU A 33 9.98 -4.92 -2.11
N ASP A 34 10.20 -3.61 -1.94
CA ASP A 34 9.19 -2.70 -1.41
C ASP A 34 7.99 -2.57 -2.36
N ASP A 35 8.23 -2.46 -3.67
CA ASP A 35 7.14 -2.46 -4.66
C ASP A 35 6.38 -3.80 -4.64
N ALA A 36 7.08 -4.94 -4.62
CA ALA A 36 6.44 -6.25 -4.58
C ALA A 36 5.54 -6.42 -3.34
N VAL A 37 6.01 -6.01 -2.16
CA VAL A 37 5.23 -6.06 -0.92
C VAL A 37 4.04 -5.10 -0.98
N LYS A 38 4.24 -3.86 -1.41
CA LYS A 38 3.14 -2.87 -1.55
C LYS A 38 2.11 -3.32 -2.57
N ARG A 39 2.54 -3.90 -3.68
CA ARG A 39 1.65 -4.46 -4.71
C ARG A 39 0.82 -5.57 -4.10
N ARG A 40 1.43 -6.52 -3.39
CA ARG A 40 0.69 -7.60 -2.74
C ARG A 40 -0.32 -7.10 -1.72
N ARG A 41 0.07 -6.15 -0.86
CA ARG A 41 -0.85 -5.51 0.10
C ARG A 41 -2.01 -4.79 -0.57
N ARG A 42 -1.78 -4.10 -1.70
CA ARG A 42 -2.86 -3.46 -2.47
C ARG A 42 -3.86 -4.47 -3.01
N TRP A 43 -3.39 -5.63 -3.47
CA TRP A 43 -4.27 -6.72 -3.91
C TRP A 43 -5.10 -7.29 -2.76
N GLU A 44 -4.46 -7.59 -1.63
CA GLU A 44 -5.15 -8.10 -0.44
C GLU A 44 -6.17 -7.08 0.10
N PHE A 45 -5.83 -5.79 0.08
CA PHE A 45 -6.75 -4.72 0.45
C PHE A 45 -7.95 -4.62 -0.49
N ALA A 46 -7.73 -4.69 -1.81
CA ALA A 46 -8.82 -4.68 -2.79
C ALA A 46 -9.72 -5.91 -2.66
N GLU A 47 -9.13 -7.07 -2.36
CA GLU A 47 -9.89 -8.30 -2.08
C GLU A 47 -10.75 -8.17 -0.82
N LYS A 48 -10.21 -7.57 0.24
CA LYS A 48 -10.97 -7.30 1.48
C LYS A 48 -12.14 -6.34 1.27
N ILE A 49 -11.94 -5.27 0.49
CA ILE A 49 -13.04 -4.38 0.08
C ILE A 49 -14.10 -5.16 -0.69
N LYS A 50 -13.69 -5.97 -1.68
CA LYS A 50 -14.61 -6.77 -2.48
C LYS A 50 -15.37 -7.81 -1.67
N SER A 51 -14.72 -8.39 -0.66
CA SER A 51 -15.33 -9.37 0.25
C SER A 51 -16.31 -8.75 1.27
N GLY A 52 -16.38 -7.41 1.35
CA GLY A 52 -17.23 -6.70 2.29
C GLY A 52 -16.67 -6.60 3.71
N GLU A 53 -15.40 -6.96 3.92
CA GLU A 53 -14.72 -6.85 5.22
C GLU A 53 -14.26 -5.41 5.51
N ILE A 54 -14.09 -4.58 4.46
CA ILE A 54 -13.79 -3.15 4.56
C ILE A 54 -14.89 -2.40 3.80
N ASP A 55 -15.80 -1.77 4.53
CA ASP A 55 -16.83 -0.91 3.96
C ASP A 55 -16.31 0.54 3.87
N LEU A 56 -16.01 0.98 2.64
CA LEU A 56 -15.52 2.34 2.37
C LEU A 56 -16.66 3.37 2.22
N LEU A 57 -17.92 2.93 2.31
CA LEU A 57 -19.11 3.76 2.07
C LEU A 57 -19.84 4.17 3.36
N HIS A 58 -19.47 3.63 4.53
CA HIS A 58 -20.26 3.78 5.75
C HIS A 58 -19.96 5.04 6.60
N ASP A 59 -18.98 5.86 6.23
CA ASP A 59 -18.52 7.02 7.04
C ASP A 59 -19.14 8.38 6.64
N ARG A 60 -20.19 8.44 5.81
CA ARG A 60 -20.76 9.74 5.37
C ARG A 60 -22.10 10.13 6.00
N ASP A 61 -22.78 9.23 6.71
CA ASP A 61 -24.18 9.45 7.11
C ASP A 61 -24.47 9.48 8.63
N GLN A 62 -23.47 9.63 9.52
CA GLN A 62 -23.72 9.68 10.98
C GLN A 62 -23.29 10.95 11.74
N ASP A 63 -22.78 11.99 11.07
CA ASP A 63 -22.39 13.24 11.76
C ASP A 63 -23.49 14.33 11.74
N GLY A 64 -24.71 13.99 11.31
CA GLY A 64 -25.78 14.96 11.04
C GLY A 64 -26.92 15.05 12.07
N GLU A 65 -26.92 14.25 13.14
CA GLU A 65 -28.09 14.20 14.04
C GLU A 65 -27.74 14.11 15.52
N ALA A 66 -27.32 15.24 16.10
CA ALA A 66 -27.44 15.51 17.55
C ALA A 66 -27.14 16.99 17.90
N ALA A 67 -28.12 17.90 17.75
CA ALA A 67 -28.32 19.14 18.53
C ALA A 67 -29.48 19.92 17.88
N GLY A 68 -30.68 20.08 18.44
CA GLY A 68 -30.99 20.54 19.78
C GLY A 68 -31.73 21.88 19.68
N SER A 69 -33.07 21.86 19.74
CA SER A 69 -33.93 22.95 20.29
C SER A 69 -35.40 22.55 20.13
N GLN A 70 -35.88 21.76 21.10
CA GLN A 70 -37.26 21.94 21.57
C GLN A 70 -37.20 23.14 22.52
N ASP A 71 -37.68 24.29 22.09
CA ASP A 71 -38.07 25.35 23.01
C ASP A 71 -39.57 25.61 22.84
N VAL A 72 -40.26 25.37 23.96
CA VAL A 72 -41.68 25.55 24.19
C VAL A 72 -41.85 26.96 24.75
N ALA A 73 -42.63 27.80 24.06
CA ALA A 73 -43.22 29.01 24.63
C ALA A 73 -44.53 29.33 23.90
#